data_AF-A0AA38NW59-F1
#
_entry.id   AF-A0AA38NW59-F1
#
_cell.length_a   1.000
_cell.length_b   1.000
_cell.length_c   1.000
_cell.angle_alpha   90.00
_cell.angle_beta   90.00
_cell.angle_gamma   90.00
#
_symmetry.space_group_name_H-M   'P 1'
#
loop_
_entity.id
_entity.type
_entity.pdbx_description
1 polymer ?
#
loop_
_entity_poly.entity_id
_entity_poly.type
_entity_poly.pdbx_seq_one_letter_code
_entity_poly.pdbx_strand_id
1 'polypeptide(L)'
;QKYRTRADIATIMSRLCQERNDRQGLAFWDYVMHVVDTLKHDGMSDEEDGEVPMTVGGLSRNHGVKKIMVLHWRHPWFSDLFRIVDSAPAIEKLIFHRAGRAHILRIPVDEATFRPPPVGLSVSYFRPNYLENLYPVDRADLQISNIEIPVYNFVGFDPNQSFSGPVQPSGTQPTPSSATGSGNSGSAFSMEF
;
A
#
# COMPACT_ATOMS: atom_id res chain seq x y z
N GLN A 1 8.35 16.02 7.06
CA GLN A 1 8.16 15.28 8.32
C GLN A 1 7.67 13.85 8.09
N LYS A 2 6.57 13.61 7.36
CA LYS A 2 5.96 12.28 7.14
C LYS A 2 6.92 11.18 6.66
N TYR A 3 7.73 11.48 5.63
CA TYR A 3 8.77 10.57 5.13
C TYR A 3 9.65 10.02 6.26
N ARG A 4 10.24 10.90 7.07
CA ARG A 4 11.11 10.51 8.19
C ARG A 4 10.37 9.65 9.20
N THR A 5 9.16 10.07 9.59
CA THR A 5 8.35 9.29 10.54
C THR A 5 8.05 7.89 10.04
N ARG A 6 7.70 7.71 8.77
CA ARG A 6 7.42 6.39 8.19
C ARG A 6 8.69 5.54 8.05
N ALA A 7 9.81 6.16 7.69
CA ALA A 7 11.12 5.48 7.68
C ALA A 7 11.54 5.04 9.08
N ASP A 8 11.34 5.89 10.11
CA ASP A 8 11.64 5.56 11.50
C ASP A 8 10.79 4.37 11.97
N ILE A 9 9.48 4.39 11.69
CA ILE A 9 8.56 3.29 12.02
C ILE A 9 9.03 2.00 11.34
N ALA A 10 9.28 2.03 10.03
CA ALA A 10 9.72 0.85 9.29
C ALA A 10 11.04 0.29 9.85
N THR A 11 12.01 1.16 10.18
CA THR A 11 13.29 0.74 10.77
C THR A 11 13.09 0.05 12.11
N ILE A 12 12.28 0.65 13.00
CA ILE A 12 12.01 0.09 14.33
C ILE A 12 11.33 -1.27 14.20
N MET A 13 10.34 -1.37 13.32
CA MET A 13 9.59 -2.61 13.13
C MET A 13 10.41 -3.71 12.45
N SER A 14 11.28 -3.40 11.48
CA SER A 14 12.22 -4.38 10.91
C SER A 14 13.13 -4.97 12.00
N ARG A 15 13.68 -4.13 12.89
CA ARG A 15 14.52 -4.60 14.02
C ARG A 15 13.73 -5.50 14.97
N LEU A 16 12.51 -5.11 15.31
CA LEU A 16 11.64 -5.92 16.16
C LEU A 16 11.35 -7.30 15.54
N CYS A 17 11.03 -7.34 14.24
CA CYS A 17 10.80 -8.59 13.53
C CYS A 17 12.07 -9.46 13.49
N GLN A 18 13.25 -8.86 13.35
CA GLN A 18 14.53 -9.59 13.46
C GLN A 18 14.71 -10.21 14.85
N GLU A 19 14.49 -9.43 15.92
CA GLU A 19 14.59 -9.90 17.31
C GLU A 19 13.59 -11.03 17.62
N ARG A 20 12.38 -10.95 17.04
CA ARG A 20 11.32 -11.97 17.16
C ARG A 20 11.49 -13.14 16.19
N ASN A 21 12.50 -13.11 15.32
CA ASN A 21 12.71 -14.07 14.23
C ASN A 21 11.48 -14.22 13.29
N ASP A 22 10.69 -13.16 13.16
CA ASP A 22 9.54 -13.06 12.27
C ASP A 22 9.98 -12.65 10.86
N ARG A 23 10.20 -13.64 10.01
CA ARG A 23 10.67 -13.44 8.63
C ARG A 23 9.64 -12.75 7.74
N GLN A 24 8.34 -12.96 7.99
CA GLN A 24 7.28 -12.37 7.16
C GLN A 24 7.12 -10.89 7.49
N GLY A 25 7.10 -10.54 8.77
CA GLY A 25 7.10 -9.16 9.21
C GLY A 25 8.34 -8.40 8.72
N LEU A 26 9.52 -9.02 8.80
CA LEU A 26 10.75 -8.41 8.28
C LEU A 26 10.66 -8.10 6.79
N ALA A 27 10.21 -9.06 5.96
CA ALA A 27 10.05 -8.85 4.52
C ALA A 27 9.04 -7.73 4.21
N PHE A 28 7.95 -7.63 4.98
CA PHE A 28 6.98 -6.56 4.84
C PHE A 28 7.59 -5.18 5.18
N TRP A 29 8.30 -5.05 6.29
CA TRP A 29 8.88 -3.77 6.72
C TRP A 29 10.06 -3.34 5.84
N ASP A 30 10.81 -4.29 5.29
CA ASP A 30 11.83 -4.02 4.27
C ASP A 30 11.20 -3.52 2.95
N TYR A 31 10.07 -4.11 2.55
CA TYR A 31 9.29 -3.58 1.42
C TYR A 31 8.76 -2.16 1.69
N VAL A 32 8.21 -1.89 2.88
CA VAL A 32 7.81 -0.55 3.29
C VAL A 32 8.98 0.43 3.18
N MET A 33 10.15 0.06 3.68
CA MET A 33 11.34 0.89 3.64
C MET A 33 11.73 1.22 2.19
N HIS A 34 11.76 0.22 1.32
CA HIS A 34 12.06 0.40 -0.09
C HIS A 34 11.09 1.37 -0.77
N VAL A 35 9.79 1.24 -0.49
CA VAL A 35 8.75 2.13 -1.03
C VAL A 35 8.92 3.56 -0.50
N VAL A 36 9.16 3.72 0.80
CA VAL A 36 9.33 5.03 1.45
C VAL A 36 10.58 5.75 0.92
N ASP A 37 11.69 5.05 0.76
CA ASP A 37 12.95 5.61 0.23
C ASP A 37 12.87 5.94 -1.26
N THR A 38 12.08 5.19 -2.03
CA THR A 38 11.85 5.49 -3.46
C THR A 38 10.97 6.73 -3.63
N LEU A 39 9.88 6.83 -2.85
CA LEU A 39 8.91 7.92 -2.95
C LEU A 39 9.35 9.22 -2.25
N LYS A 40 10.24 9.11 -1.26
CA LYS A 40 10.81 10.23 -0.49
C LYS A 40 9.74 11.22 -0.02
N HIS A 41 10.00 12.51 -0.13
CA HIS A 41 9.09 13.57 0.28
C HIS A 41 7.93 13.78 -0.71
N ASP A 42 8.15 13.49 -1.99
CA ASP A 42 7.23 13.85 -3.08
C ASP A 42 6.11 12.84 -3.29
N GLY A 43 6.32 11.57 -2.93
CA GLY A 43 5.27 10.57 -2.90
C GLY A 43 4.47 10.53 -1.60
N MET A 44 4.70 11.47 -0.67
CA MET A 44 3.90 11.63 0.54
C MET A 44 2.68 12.48 0.21
N SER A 45 1.48 12.00 0.56
CA SER A 45 0.25 12.78 0.42
C SER A 45 0.34 14.13 1.13
N ASP A 46 -0.29 15.16 0.56
CA ASP A 46 -0.49 16.44 1.23
C ASP A 46 -1.54 16.32 2.33
N GLU A 47 -1.45 17.20 3.33
CA GLU A 47 -2.40 17.29 4.43
C GLU A 47 -2.94 18.71 4.52
N GLU A 48 -4.26 18.88 4.44
CA GLU A 48 -4.93 20.14 4.71
C GLU A 48 -5.62 20.12 6.07
N ASP A 49 -5.72 21.29 6.70
CA ASP A 49 -6.50 21.46 7.93
C ASP A 49 -7.99 21.43 7.61
N GLY A 50 -8.75 20.71 8.42
CA GLY A 50 -10.20 20.67 8.34
C GLY A 50 -10.84 20.50 9.71
N GLU A 51 -12.16 20.55 9.74
CA GLU A 51 -12.94 20.27 10.94
C GLU A 51 -14.01 19.23 10.62
N VAL A 52 -14.22 18.28 11.53
CA VAL A 52 -15.35 17.35 11.46
C VAL A 52 -16.16 17.40 12.75
N PRO A 53 -17.51 17.36 12.67
CA PRO A 53 -18.34 17.25 13.85
C PRO A 53 -18.16 15.86 14.47
N MET A 54 -17.73 15.82 15.72
CA MET A 54 -17.63 14.59 16.51
C MET A 54 -18.54 14.71 17.72
N THR A 55 -19.40 13.72 17.92
CA THR A 55 -20.24 13.63 19.11
C THR A 55 -19.47 12.88 20.20
N VAL A 56 -19.15 13.57 21.29
CA VAL A 56 -18.50 12.96 22.47
C VAL A 56 -19.40 13.23 23.66
N GLY A 57 -19.97 12.17 24.25
CA GLY A 57 -20.87 12.29 25.41
C GLY A 57 -22.16 13.05 25.13
N GLY A 58 -22.71 12.96 23.92
CA GLY A 58 -23.97 13.64 23.53
C GLY A 58 -23.82 15.11 23.12
N LEU A 59 -22.63 15.71 23.25
CA LEU A 59 -22.33 17.03 22.68
C LEU A 59 -21.61 16.88 21.34
N SER A 60 -22.13 17.53 20.30
CA SER A 60 -21.42 17.69 19.03
C SER A 60 -20.43 18.85 19.13
N ARG A 61 -19.15 18.58 18.88
CA ARG A 61 -18.10 19.61 18.76
C ARG A 61 -17.34 19.41 17.46
N ASN A 62 -16.87 20.50 16.87
CA ASN A 62 -15.93 20.43 15.77
C ASN A 62 -14.56 20.02 16.30
N HIS A 63 -14.03 18.92 15.77
CA HIS A 63 -12.68 18.47 16.04
C HIS A 63 -11.80 18.81 14.84
N GLY A 64 -10.65 19.44 15.11
CA GLY A 64 -9.63 19.68 14.10
C GLY A 64 -9.06 18.36 13.59
N VAL A 65 -9.09 18.19 12.27
CA VAL A 65 -8.58 17.01 11.57
C VAL A 65 -7.59 17.42 10.48
N LYS A 66 -6.75 16.47 10.09
CA LYS A 66 -5.92 16.59 8.90
C LYS A 66 -6.53 15.76 7.77
N LYS A 67 -6.96 16.43 6.70
CA LYS A 67 -7.46 15.78 5.48
C LYS A 67 -6.27 15.27 4.68
N ILE A 68 -6.17 13.96 4.47
CA ILE A 68 -5.14 13.37 3.64
C ILE A 68 -5.65 13.34 2.21
N MET A 69 -5.05 14.18 1.36
CA MET A 69 -5.40 14.25 -0.04
C MET A 69 -4.69 13.15 -0.85
N VAL A 70 -5.27 12.83 -1.99
CA VAL A 70 -4.83 11.74 -2.85
C VAL A 70 -3.90 12.27 -3.93
N LEU A 71 -2.71 11.68 -4.10
CA LEU A 71 -1.83 12.02 -5.21
C LEU A 71 -2.43 11.45 -6.51
N HIS A 72 -2.74 12.32 -7.47
CA HIS A 72 -3.43 11.95 -8.71
C HIS A 72 -2.67 10.93 -9.57
N TRP A 73 -1.34 10.90 -9.46
CA TRP A 73 -0.49 9.97 -10.20
C TRP A 73 -0.21 8.68 -9.44
N ARG A 74 -0.31 8.66 -8.11
CA ARG A 74 0.17 7.55 -7.26
C ARG A 74 -0.82 6.41 -7.19
N HIS A 75 -0.34 5.17 -7.37
CA HIS A 75 -1.15 3.97 -7.26
C HIS A 75 -1.88 3.91 -5.89
N PRO A 76 -3.20 3.65 -5.84
CA PRO A 76 -4.00 3.73 -4.62
C PRO A 76 -3.52 2.80 -3.50
N TRP A 77 -2.99 1.62 -3.83
CA TRP A 77 -2.50 0.66 -2.82
C TRP A 77 -1.37 1.21 -1.94
N PHE A 78 -0.58 2.18 -2.43
CA PHE A 78 0.42 2.82 -1.56
C PHE A 78 -0.23 3.68 -0.48
N SER A 79 -1.45 4.18 -0.68
CA SER A 79 -2.19 4.89 0.37
C SER A 79 -2.61 3.93 1.47
N ASP A 80 -3.06 2.72 1.10
CA ASP A 80 -3.35 1.67 2.06
C ASP A 80 -2.10 1.21 2.81
N LEU A 81 -0.98 1.02 2.10
CA LEU A 81 0.32 0.72 2.71
C LEU A 81 0.68 1.76 3.76
N PHE A 82 0.62 3.05 3.40
CA PHE A 82 0.96 4.12 4.33
C PHE A 82 0.00 4.22 5.51
N ARG A 83 -1.29 3.89 5.34
CA ARG A 83 -2.24 3.79 6.45
C ARG A 83 -1.81 2.71 7.44
N ILE A 84 -1.33 1.56 6.95
CA ILE A 84 -0.81 0.49 7.81
C ILE A 84 0.41 0.98 8.60
N VAL A 85 1.38 1.59 7.91
CA VAL A 85 2.58 2.15 8.55
C VAL A 85 2.21 3.17 9.62
N ASP A 86 1.31 4.09 9.31
CA ASP A 86 0.89 5.16 10.24
C ASP A 86 0.12 4.61 11.45
N SER A 87 -0.49 3.41 11.34
CA SER A 87 -1.21 2.74 12.42
C SER A 87 -0.31 1.95 13.39
N ALA A 88 0.86 1.50 12.95
CA ALA A 88 1.74 0.62 13.74
C ALA A 88 2.09 1.17 15.13
N PRO A 89 2.37 2.47 15.32
CA PRO A 89 2.61 3.03 16.66
C PRO A 89 1.44 2.90 17.64
N ALA A 90 0.20 2.86 17.13
CA ALA A 90 -0.98 2.70 17.97
C ALA A 90 -1.16 1.24 18.44
N ILE A 91 -0.63 0.29 17.67
CA ILE A 91 -0.73 -1.15 17.92
C ILE A 91 0.39 -1.58 18.89
N GLU A 92 1.63 -1.23 18.57
CA GLU A 92 2.82 -1.62 19.35
C GLU A 92 3.16 -0.57 20.43
N LYS A 93 2.20 -0.31 21.33
CA LYS A 93 2.30 0.74 22.37
C LYS A 93 3.50 0.60 23.30
N LEU A 94 3.98 -0.64 23.50
CA LEU A 94 5.16 -0.94 24.32
C LEU A 94 6.47 -0.54 23.64
N ILE A 95 6.46 -0.34 22.32
CA ILE A 95 7.63 0.04 21.54
C ILE A 95 7.56 1.54 21.29
N PHE A 96 6.40 1.99 20.82
CA PHE A 96 6.12 3.39 20.53
C PHE A 96 5.54 4.07 21.78
N HIS A 97 6.42 4.33 22.75
CA HIS A 97 6.06 5.13 23.92
C HIS A 97 5.81 6.58 23.49
N ARG A 98 4.54 6.99 23.50
CA ARG A 98 4.16 8.35 23.15
C ARG A 98 4.13 9.24 24.39
N ALA A 99 5.16 10.04 24.58
CA ALA A 99 5.10 11.20 25.46
C ALA A 99 4.65 12.44 24.67
N GLY A 100 3.59 13.13 25.12
CA GLY A 100 3.20 14.44 24.57
C GLY A 100 1.79 14.53 23.98
N ARG A 101 1.58 15.52 23.08
CA ARG A 101 0.28 15.94 22.55
C ARG A 101 -0.49 14.79 21.90
N ALA A 102 -1.81 14.78 22.09
CA ALA A 102 -2.74 13.82 21.49
C ALA A 102 -2.61 13.77 19.95
N HIS A 103 -2.96 12.62 19.37
CA HIS A 103 -2.92 12.45 17.91
C HIS A 103 -3.97 13.32 17.24
N ILE A 104 -3.56 14.12 16.26
CA ILE A 104 -4.52 14.78 15.37
C ILE A 104 -5.12 13.71 14.47
N LEU A 105 -6.45 13.61 14.46
CA LEU A 105 -7.16 12.66 13.63
C LEU A 105 -6.90 12.98 12.15
N ARG A 106 -6.55 11.95 11.39
CA ARG A 106 -6.30 12.04 9.95
C ARG A 106 -7.39 11.32 9.21
N ILE A 107 -8.00 11.99 8.24
CA ILE A 107 -9.12 11.45 7.47
C ILE A 107 -8.74 11.47 5.99
N PRO A 108 -8.74 10.32 5.28
CA PRO A 108 -8.57 10.32 3.84
C PRO A 108 -9.76 10.99 3.18
N VAL A 109 -9.47 11.88 2.22
CA VAL A 109 -10.49 12.52 1.37
C VAL A 109 -10.20 12.20 -0.08
N ASP A 110 -11.24 12.11 -0.91
CA ASP A 110 -11.09 11.81 -2.34
C ASP A 110 -10.60 13.02 -3.17
N GLU A 111 -10.27 14.13 -2.50
CA GLU A 111 -9.70 15.31 -3.12
C GLU A 111 -8.27 15.01 -3.60
N ALA A 112 -8.01 15.25 -4.89
CA ALA A 112 -6.73 14.97 -5.51
C ALA A 112 -5.78 16.18 -5.44
N THR A 113 -4.49 15.93 -5.24
CA THR A 113 -3.45 16.95 -5.39
C THR A 113 -2.68 16.76 -6.69
N PHE A 114 -2.37 17.89 -7.33
CA PHE A 114 -1.75 17.95 -8.67
C PHE A 114 -0.23 18.09 -8.63
N ARG A 115 0.42 17.62 -7.55
CA ARG A 115 1.89 17.60 -7.48
C ARG A 115 2.45 16.67 -8.55
N PRO A 116 3.50 17.09 -9.30
CA PRO A 116 4.13 16.21 -10.29
C PRO A 116 4.78 14.99 -9.61
N PRO A 117 4.81 13.83 -10.28
CA PRO A 117 5.56 12.68 -9.81
C PRO A 117 7.08 12.92 -9.87
N PRO A 118 7.87 12.27 -8.98
CA PRO A 118 9.31 12.16 -9.12
C PRO A 118 9.73 11.48 -10.43
N VAL A 119 10.90 11.87 -10.93
CA VAL A 119 11.56 11.18 -12.05
C VAL A 119 12.16 9.84 -11.59
N GLY A 120 12.31 8.88 -12.50
CA GLY A 120 12.95 7.60 -12.21
C GLY A 120 12.06 6.57 -11.52
N LEU A 121 10.75 6.83 -11.43
CA LEU A 121 9.81 5.86 -10.83
C LEU A 121 9.49 4.71 -11.79
N SER A 122 9.27 3.53 -11.22
CA SER A 122 8.73 2.37 -11.95
C SER A 122 7.28 2.60 -12.34
N VAL A 123 6.83 1.95 -13.42
CA VAL A 123 5.42 1.94 -13.88
C VAL A 123 4.46 1.57 -12.75
N SER A 124 4.88 0.68 -11.85
CA SER A 124 4.07 0.18 -10.76
C SER A 124 3.69 1.24 -9.70
N TYR A 125 4.40 2.37 -9.65
CA TYR A 125 4.05 3.50 -8.79
C TYR A 125 2.89 4.34 -9.30
N PHE A 126 2.58 4.23 -10.59
CA PHE A 126 1.58 5.05 -11.23
C PHE A 126 0.20 4.40 -11.17
N ARG A 127 -0.85 5.22 -11.13
CA ARG A 127 -2.22 4.75 -11.28
C ARG A 127 -2.42 4.11 -12.66
N PRO A 128 -3.34 3.13 -12.77
CA PRO A 128 -3.84 2.71 -14.06
C PRO A 128 -4.26 3.93 -14.89
N ASN A 129 -3.89 3.93 -16.17
CA ASN A 129 -4.19 5.00 -17.14
C ASN A 129 -3.47 6.34 -16.90
N TYR A 130 -2.70 6.53 -15.82
CA TYR A 130 -2.01 7.82 -15.62
C TYR A 130 -1.01 8.09 -16.75
N LEU A 131 -0.14 7.10 -17.03
CA LEU A 131 0.89 7.23 -18.06
C LEU A 131 0.35 7.23 -19.50
N GLU A 132 -0.84 6.66 -19.71
CA GLU A 132 -1.51 6.63 -21.02
C GLU A 132 -2.15 7.98 -21.36
N ASN A 133 -2.53 8.74 -20.34
CA ASN A 133 -3.13 10.07 -20.49
C ASN A 133 -2.10 11.20 -20.57
N LEU A 134 -0.80 10.90 -20.42
CA LEU A 134 0.26 11.89 -20.56
C LEU A 134 0.63 12.11 -22.03
N TYR A 135 1.02 13.33 -22.38
CA TYR A 135 1.65 13.57 -23.67
C TYR A 135 2.98 12.82 -23.76
N PRO A 136 3.41 12.40 -24.96
CA PRO A 136 4.66 11.66 -25.13
C PRO A 136 5.90 12.38 -24.56
N VAL A 137 5.92 13.72 -24.61
CA VAL A 137 7.00 14.55 -24.07
C VAL A 137 7.01 14.46 -22.54
N ASP A 138 5.88 14.71 -21.89
CA ASP A 138 5.75 14.63 -20.44
C ASP A 138 6.12 13.24 -19.91
N ARG A 139 5.75 12.18 -20.65
CA ARG A 139 6.10 10.80 -20.30
C ARG A 139 7.60 10.53 -20.40
N ALA A 140 8.28 11.11 -21.39
CA ALA A 140 9.73 10.98 -21.54
C ALA A 140 10.48 11.68 -20.39
N ASP A 141 9.97 12.83 -19.94
CA ASP A 141 10.55 13.61 -18.84
C ASP A 141 10.50 12.88 -17.49
N LEU A 142 9.58 11.93 -17.32
CA LEU A 142 9.50 11.09 -16.11
C LEU A 142 10.66 10.11 -15.97
N GLN A 143 11.41 9.83 -17.04
CA GLN A 143 12.54 8.89 -17.03
C GLN A 143 12.17 7.55 -16.36
N ILE A 144 11.06 6.94 -16.81
CA ILE A 144 10.48 5.75 -16.18
C ILE A 144 11.55 4.66 -16.02
N SER A 145 11.68 4.15 -14.80
CA SER A 145 12.63 3.08 -14.50
C SER A 145 12.10 1.72 -14.97
N ASN A 146 13.01 0.88 -15.46
CA ASN A 146 12.74 -0.51 -15.84
C ASN A 146 12.74 -1.48 -14.65
N ILE A 147 13.02 -1.00 -13.43
CA ILE A 147 13.01 -1.83 -12.24
C ILE A 147 11.56 -2.09 -11.85
N GLU A 148 11.11 -3.34 -11.95
CA GLU A 148 9.78 -3.72 -11.47
C GLU A 148 9.79 -3.86 -9.95
N ILE A 149 8.85 -3.15 -9.31
CA ILE A 149 8.62 -3.27 -7.87
C ILE A 149 7.23 -3.86 -7.68
N PRO A 150 7.10 -4.96 -6.92
CA PRO A 150 5.82 -5.60 -6.69
C PRO A 150 4.88 -4.62 -5.98
N VAL A 151 3.64 -4.52 -6.46
CA VAL A 151 2.58 -3.80 -5.75
C VAL A 151 1.68 -4.84 -5.12
N TYR A 152 1.45 -4.70 -3.81
CA TYR A 152 0.58 -5.59 -3.07
C TYR A 152 -0.77 -4.93 -2.82
N ASN A 153 -1.83 -5.72 -2.91
CA ASN A 153 -3.17 -5.27 -2.56
C ASN A 153 -3.35 -5.41 -1.04
N PHE A 154 -3.59 -4.29 -0.37
CA PHE A 154 -3.82 -4.22 1.07
C PHE A 154 -5.30 -3.99 1.43
N VAL A 155 -6.22 -4.11 0.46
CA VAL A 155 -7.67 -3.99 0.72
C VAL A 155 -8.09 -5.09 1.69
N GLY A 156 -8.77 -4.69 2.77
CA GLY A 156 -9.21 -5.61 3.83
C GLY A 156 -8.12 -5.99 4.84
N PHE A 157 -6.89 -5.50 4.68
CA PHE A 157 -5.86 -5.66 5.69
C PHE A 157 -6.16 -4.73 6.87
N ASP A 158 -6.56 -5.30 8.00
CA ASP A 158 -6.67 -4.60 9.28
C ASP A 158 -5.47 -4.96 10.16
N PRO A 159 -4.51 -4.04 10.38
CA PRO A 159 -3.37 -4.30 11.25
C PRO A 159 -3.78 -4.49 12.72
N ASN A 160 -5.02 -4.19 13.11
CA ASN A 160 -5.55 -4.39 14.45
C ASN A 160 -6.22 -5.77 14.65
N GLN A 161 -6.40 -6.56 13.58
CA GLN A 161 -6.87 -7.94 13.71
C GLN A 161 -5.67 -8.90 13.82
N SER A 162 -5.71 -9.78 14.81
CA SER A 162 -4.73 -10.86 14.99
C SER A 162 -4.64 -11.71 13.72
N PHE A 163 -3.49 -11.66 13.06
CA PHE A 163 -3.24 -12.31 11.78
C PHE A 163 -3.44 -13.83 11.84
N SER A 164 -4.32 -14.36 10.99
CA SER A 164 -4.45 -15.81 10.73
C SER A 164 -4.67 -16.05 9.22
N GLY A 165 -3.77 -15.58 8.36
CA GLY A 165 -3.81 -15.92 6.93
C GLY A 165 -2.69 -15.30 6.09
N PRO A 166 -2.28 -15.95 4.98
CA PRO A 166 -1.21 -15.46 4.11
C PRO A 166 -1.68 -14.30 3.23
N VAL A 167 -0.87 -13.25 3.14
CA VAL A 167 -0.99 -12.17 2.15
C VAL A 167 -0.61 -12.75 0.78
N GLN A 168 -1.55 -12.81 -0.17
CA GLN A 168 -1.28 -13.30 -1.52
C GLN A 168 -0.88 -12.15 -2.46
N PRO A 169 0.19 -12.33 -3.27
CA PRO A 169 0.45 -11.43 -4.39
C PRO A 169 -0.66 -11.57 -5.43
N SER A 170 -1.10 -10.45 -6.01
CA SER A 170 -2.08 -10.46 -7.11
C SER A 170 -1.43 -10.98 -8.38
N GLY A 171 -1.43 -12.31 -8.54
CA GLY A 171 -1.10 -13.01 -9.78
C GLY A 171 -2.38 -13.48 -10.47
N THR A 172 -2.58 -13.04 -11.71
CA THR A 172 -3.61 -13.53 -12.63
C THR A 172 -3.46 -15.04 -12.81
N GLN A 173 -4.35 -15.86 -12.26
CA GLN A 173 -4.52 -17.24 -12.69
C GLN A 173 -5.63 -17.33 -13.75
N PRO A 174 -5.37 -17.94 -14.91
CA PRO A 174 -6.43 -18.29 -15.85
C PRO A 174 -7.28 -19.42 -15.27
N THR A 175 -8.59 -19.27 -15.40
CA THR A 175 -9.59 -20.28 -15.09
C THR A 175 -9.38 -21.54 -15.94
N PRO A 176 -9.24 -22.74 -15.35
CA PRO A 176 -9.45 -23.96 -16.11
C PRO A 176 -10.95 -24.20 -16.24
N SER A 177 -11.48 -23.91 -17.44
CA SER A 177 -12.82 -24.33 -17.85
C SER A 177 -12.92 -25.85 -17.80
N SER A 178 -13.74 -26.35 -16.89
CA SER A 178 -14.09 -27.77 -16.79
C SER A 178 -15.22 -28.04 -17.80
N ALA A 179 -14.88 -28.62 -18.95
CA ALA A 179 -15.86 -29.16 -19.88
C ALA A 179 -15.86 -30.70 -19.75
N THR A 180 -16.82 -31.21 -19.00
CA THR A 180 -17.24 -32.61 -18.97
C THR A 180 -17.91 -32.95 -20.29
N GLY A 181 -17.34 -33.90 -21.04
CA GLY A 181 -17.92 -34.44 -22.26
C GLY A 181 -17.64 -35.93 -22.39
N SER A 182 -18.61 -36.73 -21.95
CA SER A 182 -18.69 -38.17 -22.22
C SER A 182 -18.71 -38.46 -23.72
N GLY A 183 -17.99 -39.49 -24.17
CA GLY A 183 -18.01 -39.94 -25.55
C GLY A 183 -17.28 -41.26 -25.75
N ASN A 184 -18.06 -42.33 -25.79
CA ASN A 184 -17.71 -43.74 -25.90
C ASN A 184 -17.03 -44.14 -27.22
N SER A 185 -16.42 -45.34 -27.21
CA SER A 185 -16.23 -46.32 -28.29
C SER A 185 -14.91 -46.39 -29.06
N GLY A 186 -14.37 -47.62 -29.12
CA GLY A 186 -13.84 -48.19 -30.36
C GLY A 186 -12.36 -48.59 -30.40
N SER A 187 -12.13 -49.89 -30.22
CA SER A 187 -11.23 -50.72 -31.04
C SER A 187 -9.71 -50.65 -30.84
N ALA A 188 -9.21 -51.73 -30.24
CA ALA A 188 -8.02 -52.53 -30.59
C ALA A 188 -7.02 -51.99 -31.62
N PHE A 189 -5.74 -51.92 -31.22
CA PHE A 189 -4.62 -52.44 -32.01
C PHE A 189 -3.41 -52.76 -31.11
N SER A 190 -2.83 -53.94 -31.33
CA SER A 190 -1.67 -54.54 -30.63
C SER A 190 -0.32 -54.19 -31.29
N MET A 191 0.76 -54.69 -30.64
CA MET A 191 2.18 -54.86 -31.00
C MET A 191 3.12 -53.76 -30.50
N GLU A 192 3.99 -54.06 -29.52
CA GLU A 192 5.29 -54.80 -29.62
C GLU A 192 6.26 -54.05 -30.54
N PHE A 193 7.46 -53.62 -30.14
CA PHE A 193 8.44 -54.13 -29.16
C PHE A 193 8.96 -53.05 -28.21
#